data_AF-A0A452Y6Z2-F1
#
_entry.id   AF-A0A452Y6Z2-F1
#
_cell.length_a   1.000
_cell.length_b   1.000
_cell.length_c   1.000
_cell.angle_alpha   90.00
_cell.angle_beta   90.00
_cell.angle_gamma   90.00
#
_symmetry.space_group_name_H-M   'P 1'
#
loop_
_entity.id
_entity.type
_entity.pdbx_description
1 polymer ?
#
loop_
_entity_poly.entity_id
_entity_poly.type
_entity_poly.pdbx_seq_one_letter_code
_entity_poly.pdbx_strand_id
1 'polypeptide(L)'
;MTINKFLFSLDIDNINIVKLCQYLKESNIVHKVSGYANKLFITENGVCNLNHGQQHGEGSSITSFQALTDLLRSLLYCNDDGRIIVARHKPGGQPEDAYIKFVMLCAEKTFSEVTDDAHVVIMAGGTLQPIEETRLRLFPGLLPSDIKFFSCNHIVPPESILPIAVTCGPSGKKFDFSHSSRSSLNMIEELGRFLCNIVTIVPEGIVMFFSSYEYEKQVYDAWMASGTISKISKKKHVFREPRSSVDVEVILNKYKEAIQSCSKGSGDTSVNGALLLAVVGGKISEGINFSDGMGRCVLMVGLPYPSPDDIELMETIKHIGNYSTSSVIGDDKPFNGNDECKLEPGFDVLRKSGKSGREYYENLCMKAVNQSIGRAIRHVNDYAAMLLVDSRYAHTS
;
A
#
# COMPACT_ATOMS: atom_id res chain seq x y z
N MET A 1 16.49 0.36 15.03
CA MET A 1 17.89 0.07 15.45
C MET A 1 18.45 -1.10 14.63
N THR A 2 19.77 -1.20 14.45
CA THR A 2 20.42 -2.37 13.80
C THR A 2 20.37 -3.61 14.70
N ILE A 3 20.49 -4.82 14.13
CA ILE A 3 20.53 -6.08 14.89
C ILE A 3 21.61 -6.06 15.98
N ASN A 4 22.85 -5.70 15.65
CA ASN A 4 23.96 -5.68 16.60
C ASN A 4 23.68 -4.74 17.79
N LYS A 5 23.27 -3.49 17.52
CA LYS A 5 22.85 -2.55 18.58
C LYS A 5 21.74 -3.12 19.47
N PHE A 6 20.77 -3.84 18.92
CA PHE A 6 19.70 -4.46 19.70
C PHE A 6 20.25 -5.56 20.63
N LEU A 7 21.10 -6.46 20.10
CA LEU A 7 21.72 -7.53 20.88
C LEU A 7 22.56 -6.98 22.04
N PHE A 8 23.38 -5.95 21.78
CA PHE A 8 24.17 -5.27 22.81
C PHE A 8 23.31 -4.51 23.81
N SER A 9 22.22 -3.86 23.37
CA SER A 9 21.34 -3.12 24.29
C SER A 9 20.58 -4.02 25.27
N LEU A 10 20.46 -5.30 24.96
CA LEU A 10 19.78 -6.30 25.77
C LEU A 10 20.76 -7.26 26.48
N ASP A 11 22.07 -7.08 26.32
CA ASP A 11 23.13 -7.96 26.85
C ASP A 11 22.93 -9.45 26.47
N ILE A 12 22.39 -9.72 25.27
CA ILE A 12 22.11 -11.07 24.75
C ILE A 12 23.09 -11.53 23.68
N ASP A 13 24.15 -10.75 23.43
CA ASP A 13 25.25 -11.08 22.52
C ASP A 13 26.01 -12.35 22.92
N ASN A 14 25.98 -12.70 24.22
CA ASN A 14 26.58 -13.91 24.76
C ASN A 14 25.74 -15.19 24.53
N ILE A 15 24.50 -15.05 24.05
CA ILE A 15 23.62 -16.19 23.79
C ILE A 15 23.91 -16.76 22.40
N ASN A 16 24.19 -18.06 22.32
CA ASN A 16 24.34 -18.74 21.04
C ASN A 16 22.95 -18.98 20.40
N ILE A 17 22.46 -17.99 19.65
CA ILE A 17 21.16 -18.01 18.98
C ILE A 17 21.08 -19.18 17.96
N VAL A 18 22.19 -19.54 17.31
CA VAL A 18 22.23 -20.68 16.36
C VAL A 18 21.90 -21.99 17.08
N LYS A 19 22.56 -22.25 18.21
CA LYS A 19 22.31 -23.43 19.04
C LYS A 19 20.89 -23.43 19.60
N LEU A 20 20.37 -22.25 19.97
CA LEU A 20 19.00 -22.11 20.43
C LEU A 20 17.99 -22.45 19.33
N CYS A 21 18.16 -21.93 18.11
CA CYS A 21 17.32 -22.25 16.97
C CYS A 21 17.37 -23.75 16.62
N GLN A 22 18.54 -24.38 16.70
CA GLN A 22 18.70 -25.82 16.49
C GLN A 22 17.96 -26.62 17.57
N TYR A 23 18.14 -26.25 18.85
CA TYR A 23 17.43 -26.89 19.96
C TYR A 23 15.90 -26.77 19.83
N LEU A 24 15.39 -25.59 19.44
CA LEU A 24 13.95 -25.39 19.21
C LEU A 24 13.40 -26.34 18.14
N LYS A 25 14.17 -26.58 17.08
CA LYS A 25 13.82 -27.50 15.98
C LYS A 25 13.88 -28.97 16.41
N GLU A 26 14.94 -29.39 17.10
CA GLU A 26 15.16 -30.80 17.49
C GLU A 26 14.25 -31.24 18.64
N SER A 27 14.05 -30.38 19.63
CA SER A 27 13.30 -30.71 20.85
C SER A 27 11.77 -30.80 20.63
N ASN A 28 11.27 -30.28 19.51
CA ASN A 28 9.84 -30.05 19.25
C ASN A 28 9.14 -29.33 20.41
N ILE A 29 9.87 -28.46 21.13
CA ILE A 29 9.36 -27.78 22.32
C ILE A 29 8.15 -26.90 22.03
N VAL A 30 8.08 -26.31 20.83
CA VAL A 30 6.92 -25.52 20.37
C VAL A 30 5.64 -26.36 20.42
N HIS A 31 5.68 -27.60 19.93
CA HIS A 31 4.53 -28.51 19.98
C HIS A 31 4.20 -28.95 21.41
N LYS A 32 5.23 -29.22 22.23
CA LYS A 32 5.04 -29.63 23.62
C LYS A 32 4.36 -28.51 24.43
N VAL A 33 4.93 -27.31 24.42
CA VAL A 33 4.41 -26.16 25.19
C VAL A 33 3.03 -25.76 24.71
N SER A 34 2.79 -25.77 23.40
CA SER A 34 1.45 -25.49 22.86
C SER A 34 0.43 -26.56 23.27
N GLY A 35 0.83 -27.84 23.28
CA GLY A 35 0.00 -28.93 23.79
C GLY A 35 -0.37 -28.76 25.26
N TYR A 36 0.57 -28.35 26.11
CA TYR A 36 0.31 -28.03 27.52
C TYR A 36 -0.60 -26.81 27.69
N ALA A 37 -0.36 -25.74 26.93
CA ALA A 37 -1.19 -24.54 26.96
C ALA A 37 -2.64 -24.86 26.56
N ASN A 38 -2.84 -25.62 25.47
CA ASN A 38 -4.17 -26.05 25.03
C ASN A 38 -4.86 -26.91 26.09
N LYS A 39 -4.11 -27.81 26.75
CA LYS A 39 -4.65 -28.64 27.83
C LYS A 39 -5.05 -27.82 29.07
N LEU A 40 -4.27 -26.79 29.43
CA LEU A 40 -4.61 -25.85 30.50
C LEU A 40 -5.86 -25.04 30.15
N PHE A 41 -5.97 -24.52 28.93
CA PHE A 41 -7.18 -23.84 28.45
C PHE A 41 -8.42 -24.73 28.53
N ILE A 42 -8.30 -26.00 28.15
CA ILE A 42 -9.39 -26.99 28.27
C ILE A 42 -9.74 -27.26 29.75
N THR A 43 -8.76 -27.23 30.64
CA THR A 43 -8.95 -27.52 32.07
C THR A 43 -9.54 -26.33 32.84
N GLU A 44 -9.17 -25.10 32.49
CA GLU A 44 -9.66 -23.87 33.13
C GLU A 44 -11.05 -23.44 32.65
N ASN A 45 -11.41 -23.68 31.38
CA ASN A 45 -12.71 -23.26 30.85
C ASN A 45 -13.84 -24.29 31.02
N GLY A 46 -13.54 -25.51 31.47
CA GLY A 46 -14.54 -26.55 31.72
C GLY A 46 -15.27 -27.03 30.44
N VAL A 47 -15.73 -28.27 30.46
CA VAL A 47 -16.52 -28.85 29.37
C VAL A 47 -17.93 -28.25 29.38
N CYS A 48 -18.14 -27.07 28.81
CA CYS A 48 -19.48 -26.53 28.53
C CYS A 48 -19.46 -25.57 27.31
N ASN A 49 -20.37 -25.82 26.35
CA ASN A 49 -20.73 -25.02 25.16
C ASN A 49 -19.92 -25.22 23.87
N LEU A 50 -20.02 -26.42 23.32
CA LEU A 50 -20.08 -26.63 21.87
C LEU A 50 -21.43 -26.09 21.36
N ASN A 51 -21.48 -24.81 20.98
CA ASN A 51 -22.26 -24.28 19.85
C ASN A 51 -22.12 -22.75 19.73
N HIS A 52 -21.75 -22.30 18.52
CA HIS A 52 -21.62 -20.93 18.00
C HIS A 52 -20.29 -20.18 18.19
N GLY A 53 -19.42 -20.29 17.18
CA GLY A 53 -19.14 -19.12 16.35
C GLY A 53 -17.91 -18.26 16.60
N GLN A 54 -16.89 -18.69 17.37
CA GLN A 54 -15.61 -17.98 17.45
C GLN A 54 -14.42 -18.93 17.36
N GLN A 55 -13.77 -18.97 16.19
CA GLN A 55 -12.47 -19.61 15.95
C GLN A 55 -11.31 -18.76 16.50
N HIS A 56 -11.33 -18.40 17.78
CA HIS A 56 -10.19 -17.74 18.44
C HIS A 56 -9.76 -18.59 19.64
N GLY A 57 -8.72 -19.41 19.48
CA GLY A 57 -8.15 -20.14 20.62
C GLY A 57 -7.02 -21.10 20.27
N GLU A 58 -7.27 -22.11 19.43
CA GLU A 58 -6.30 -23.20 19.19
C GLU A 58 -5.04 -22.79 18.43
N GLY A 59 -5.10 -21.71 17.65
CA GLY A 59 -3.97 -21.17 16.89
C GLY A 59 -3.07 -20.20 17.67
N SER A 60 -3.50 -19.68 18.82
CA SER A 60 -2.87 -18.50 19.45
C SER A 60 -1.48 -18.79 20.07
N SER A 61 -1.33 -19.92 20.75
CA SER A 61 -0.08 -20.29 21.44
C SER A 61 1.01 -20.77 20.46
N ILE A 62 0.64 -21.62 19.50
CA ILE A 62 1.55 -22.10 18.44
C ILE A 62 2.03 -20.91 17.62
N THR A 63 1.14 -20.02 17.19
CA THR A 63 1.51 -18.84 16.38
C THR A 63 2.42 -17.88 17.14
N SER A 64 2.24 -17.71 18.44
CA SER A 64 3.11 -16.87 19.29
C SER A 64 4.53 -17.44 19.41
N PHE A 65 4.67 -18.75 19.62
CA PHE A 65 5.99 -19.41 19.66
C PHE A 65 6.67 -19.45 18.28
N GLN A 66 5.89 -19.64 17.22
CA GLN A 66 6.37 -19.54 15.84
C GLN A 66 6.94 -18.13 15.59
N ALA A 67 6.21 -17.08 15.98
CA ALA A 67 6.64 -15.69 15.85
C ALA A 67 7.93 -15.41 16.62
N LEU A 68 8.08 -15.95 17.84
CA LEU A 68 9.34 -15.87 18.60
C LEU A 68 10.48 -16.56 17.87
N THR A 69 10.23 -17.76 17.33
CA THR A 69 11.25 -18.52 16.59
C THR A 69 11.69 -17.78 15.33
N ASP A 70 10.76 -17.15 14.62
CA ASP A 70 11.04 -16.37 13.42
C ASP A 70 11.79 -15.07 13.75
N LEU A 71 11.48 -14.43 14.90
CA LEU A 71 12.26 -13.32 15.41
C LEU A 71 13.70 -13.75 15.73
N LEU A 72 13.90 -14.87 16.42
CA LEU A 72 15.24 -15.39 16.74
C LEU A 72 16.04 -15.71 15.48
N ARG A 73 15.41 -16.31 14.46
CA ARG A 73 16.05 -16.52 13.14
C ARG A 73 16.40 -15.21 12.47
N SER A 74 15.54 -14.20 12.60
CA SER A 74 15.80 -12.86 12.05
C SER A 74 17.03 -12.20 12.66
N LEU A 75 17.34 -12.48 13.93
CA LEU A 75 18.57 -12.00 14.60
C LEU A 75 19.85 -12.66 14.06
N LEU A 76 19.75 -13.80 13.35
CA LEU A 76 20.88 -14.46 12.72
C LEU A 76 21.29 -13.82 11.38
N TYR A 77 20.51 -12.87 10.86
CA TYR A 77 20.89 -12.15 9.66
C TYR A 77 22.18 -11.36 9.90
N CYS A 78 23.21 -11.64 9.12
CA CYS A 78 24.53 -11.01 9.20
C CYS A 78 24.59 -9.64 8.50
N ASN A 79 23.44 -9.00 8.22
CA ASN A 79 23.37 -7.84 7.34
C ASN A 79 23.13 -6.53 8.08
N ASP A 80 23.87 -5.49 7.68
CA ASP A 80 23.68 -4.12 8.15
C ASP A 80 22.35 -3.48 7.71
N ASP A 81 21.59 -4.13 6.82
CA ASP A 81 20.30 -3.66 6.32
C ASP A 81 19.12 -4.07 7.22
N GLY A 82 19.33 -5.04 8.11
CA GLY A 82 18.32 -5.48 9.05
C GLY A 82 18.03 -4.40 10.11
N ARG A 83 16.76 -4.08 10.30
CA ARG A 83 16.29 -3.17 11.36
C ARG A 83 15.33 -3.87 12.29
N ILE A 84 15.51 -3.62 13.57
CA ILE A 84 14.56 -3.95 14.62
C ILE A 84 13.84 -2.66 15.01
N ILE A 85 12.51 -2.69 14.85
CA ILE A 85 11.59 -1.64 15.22
C ILE A 85 10.92 -2.08 16.53
N VAL A 86 11.08 -1.26 17.57
CA VAL A 86 10.39 -1.45 18.85
C VAL A 86 9.47 -0.25 19.01
N ALA A 87 8.17 -0.49 19.03
CA ALA A 87 7.19 0.57 19.11
C ALA A 87 6.09 0.21 20.12
N ARG A 88 5.61 1.21 20.87
CA ARG A 88 4.54 1.04 21.86
C ARG A 88 3.14 1.17 21.27
N HIS A 89 3.04 1.52 19.98
CA HIS A 89 1.75 1.73 19.32
C HIS A 89 1.79 1.18 17.89
N LYS A 90 0.92 0.22 17.61
CA LYS A 90 0.69 -0.28 16.24
C LYS A 90 -0.26 0.70 15.52
N PRO A 91 0.06 1.19 14.30
CA PRO A 91 -0.86 2.04 13.56
C PRO A 91 -2.18 1.30 13.32
N GLY A 92 -3.27 1.80 13.91
CA GLY A 92 -4.61 1.18 13.83
C GLY A 92 -4.89 0.05 14.85
N GLY A 93 -4.00 -0.18 15.82
CA GLY A 93 -4.20 -1.11 16.94
C GLY A 93 -4.73 -0.44 18.22
N GLN A 94 -4.96 -1.23 19.27
CA GLN A 94 -5.33 -0.68 20.58
C GLN A 94 -4.15 0.14 21.16
N PRO A 95 -4.42 1.19 21.97
CA PRO A 95 -3.38 2.09 22.47
C PRO A 95 -2.31 1.44 23.37
N GLU A 96 -2.50 0.20 23.83
CA GLU A 96 -1.59 -0.51 24.74
C GLU A 96 -0.73 -1.59 24.05
N ASP A 97 -0.86 -1.78 22.74
CA ASP A 97 -0.16 -2.85 22.03
C ASP A 97 1.28 -2.42 21.63
N ALA A 98 2.24 -2.80 22.46
CA ALA A 98 3.66 -2.76 22.09
C ALA A 98 4.02 -3.91 21.13
N TYR A 99 4.87 -3.64 20.15
CA TYR A 99 5.35 -4.64 19.22
C TYR A 99 6.85 -4.51 18.92
N ILE A 100 7.44 -5.64 18.58
CA ILE A 100 8.79 -5.76 18.04
C ILE A 100 8.65 -6.31 16.62
N LYS A 101 9.24 -5.62 15.65
CA LYS A 101 9.24 -6.03 14.24
C LYS A 101 10.65 -6.03 13.70
N PHE A 102 11.01 -7.11 13.02
CA PHE A 102 12.20 -7.16 12.18
C PHE A 102 11.82 -6.78 10.75
N VAL A 103 12.62 -5.90 10.13
CA VAL A 103 12.43 -5.44 8.75
C VAL A 103 13.77 -5.48 8.03
N MET A 104 13.76 -6.02 6.82
CA MET A 104 14.88 -5.92 5.87
C MET A 104 14.67 -4.71 4.98
N LEU A 105 15.56 -3.71 5.04
CA LEU A 105 15.41 -2.48 4.27
C LEU A 105 15.78 -2.63 2.79
N CYS A 106 16.66 -3.58 2.49
CA CYS A 106 17.14 -3.91 1.15
C CYS A 106 17.03 -5.43 0.94
N ALA A 107 16.68 -5.84 -0.28
CA ALA A 107 16.57 -7.25 -0.66
C ALA A 107 17.75 -7.72 -1.52
N GLU A 108 18.75 -6.85 -1.76
CA GLU A 108 19.93 -7.12 -2.59
C GLU A 108 20.56 -8.48 -2.28
N LYS A 109 20.95 -8.75 -1.02
CA LYS A 109 21.66 -9.99 -0.68
C LYS A 109 20.83 -11.26 -0.85
N THR A 110 19.52 -11.17 -0.66
CA THR A 110 18.62 -12.31 -0.93
C THR A 110 18.47 -12.51 -2.43
N PHE A 111 18.44 -11.41 -3.18
CA PHE A 111 18.32 -11.45 -4.64
C PHE A 111 19.66 -11.77 -5.32
N SER A 112 20.79 -11.51 -4.67
CA SER A 112 22.12 -11.76 -5.22
C SER A 112 22.36 -13.25 -5.41
N GLU A 113 21.85 -14.10 -4.50
CA GLU A 113 21.86 -15.55 -4.68
C GLU A 113 21.19 -15.96 -6.01
N VAL A 114 20.09 -15.29 -6.38
CA VAL A 114 19.39 -15.55 -7.64
C VAL A 114 20.18 -15.03 -8.84
N THR A 115 20.80 -13.85 -8.74
CA THR A 115 21.58 -13.28 -9.84
C THR A 115 22.91 -14.00 -10.06
N ASP A 116 23.51 -14.53 -9.01
CA ASP A 116 24.79 -15.23 -9.06
C ASP A 116 24.63 -16.63 -9.66
N ASP A 117 23.52 -17.31 -9.36
CA ASP A 117 23.20 -18.64 -9.90
C ASP A 117 22.65 -18.59 -11.34
N ALA A 118 21.90 -17.53 -11.70
CA ALA A 118 21.24 -17.43 -13.00
C ALA A 118 22.12 -16.75 -14.05
N HIS A 119 22.15 -17.31 -15.27
CA HIS A 119 22.86 -16.66 -16.39
C HIS A 119 22.21 -15.32 -16.81
N VAL A 120 20.87 -15.25 -16.77
CA VAL A 120 20.08 -14.05 -17.08
C VAL A 120 18.81 -14.05 -16.23
N VAL A 121 18.51 -12.93 -15.58
CA VAL A 121 17.25 -12.69 -14.87
C VAL A 121 16.38 -11.73 -15.68
N ILE A 122 15.18 -12.16 -16.04
CA ILE A 122 14.20 -11.32 -16.77
C ILE A 122 13.08 -10.91 -15.80
N MET A 123 12.98 -9.62 -15.51
CA MET A 123 11.87 -9.04 -14.76
C MET A 123 10.86 -8.42 -15.73
N ALA A 124 9.62 -8.91 -15.70
CA ALA A 124 8.53 -8.42 -16.54
C ALA A 124 7.35 -7.97 -15.68
N GLY A 125 6.78 -6.79 -15.99
CA GLY A 125 5.60 -6.27 -15.32
C GLY A 125 5.02 -5.06 -16.04
N GLY A 126 3.70 -4.90 -15.96
CA GLY A 126 2.97 -3.84 -16.68
C GLY A 126 3.14 -2.43 -16.09
N THR A 127 3.61 -2.31 -14.84
CA THR A 127 3.71 -1.04 -14.10
C THR A 127 5.05 -0.91 -13.36
N LEU A 128 6.13 -1.46 -13.93
CA LEU A 128 7.48 -1.42 -13.33
C LEU A 128 8.10 -0.02 -13.29
N GLN A 129 7.60 0.93 -14.09
CA GLN A 129 8.07 2.30 -14.08
C GLN A 129 7.49 3.06 -12.87
N PRO A 130 8.32 3.74 -12.06
CA PRO A 130 9.77 4.00 -12.22
C PRO A 130 10.69 2.83 -11.80
N ILE A 131 11.67 2.50 -12.66
CA ILE A 131 12.59 1.35 -12.46
C ILE A 131 13.71 1.62 -11.45
N GLU A 132 14.06 2.88 -11.23
CA GLU A 132 15.17 3.26 -10.35
C GLU A 132 14.99 2.74 -8.92
N GLU A 133 13.76 2.72 -8.39
CA GLU A 133 13.49 2.10 -7.09
C GLU A 133 13.83 0.60 -7.10
N THR A 134 13.37 -0.13 -8.12
CA THR A 134 13.59 -1.57 -8.23
C THR A 134 15.08 -1.86 -8.34
N ARG A 135 15.81 -1.04 -9.11
CA ARG A 135 17.27 -1.10 -9.20
C ARG A 135 17.93 -0.86 -7.84
N LEU A 136 17.59 0.23 -7.15
CA LEU A 136 18.20 0.57 -5.86
C LEU A 136 17.92 -0.46 -4.75
N ARG A 137 16.81 -1.20 -4.81
CA ARG A 137 16.44 -2.19 -3.78
C ARG A 137 16.91 -3.61 -4.04
N LEU A 138 17.01 -4.00 -5.32
CA LEU A 138 17.38 -5.36 -5.70
C LEU A 138 18.82 -5.45 -6.21
N PHE A 139 19.31 -4.39 -6.83
CA PHE A 139 20.56 -4.37 -7.57
C PHE A 139 21.39 -3.09 -7.36
N PRO A 140 21.56 -2.58 -6.13
CA PRO A 140 22.32 -1.35 -5.93
C PRO A 140 23.78 -1.48 -6.36
N GLY A 141 24.37 -2.69 -6.30
CA GLY A 141 25.71 -2.98 -6.80
C GLY A 141 25.88 -3.18 -8.31
N LEU A 142 24.80 -3.33 -9.08
CA LEU A 142 24.90 -3.52 -10.54
C LEU A 142 25.05 -2.18 -11.28
N LEU A 143 25.95 -2.15 -12.26
CA LEU A 143 26.13 -0.98 -13.12
C LEU A 143 24.91 -0.82 -14.05
N PRO A 144 24.52 0.42 -14.39
CA PRO A 144 23.43 0.66 -15.34
C PRO A 144 23.64 0.00 -16.72
N SER A 145 24.88 -0.28 -17.12
CA SER A 145 25.22 -0.96 -18.37
C SER A 145 24.77 -2.43 -18.41
N ASP A 146 24.67 -3.07 -17.25
CA ASP A 146 24.33 -4.49 -17.14
C ASP A 146 22.80 -4.69 -17.09
N ILE A 147 22.06 -3.61 -16.86
CA ILE A 147 20.60 -3.61 -16.78
C ILE A 147 20.03 -3.16 -18.11
N LYS A 148 19.48 -4.10 -18.87
CA LYS A 148 18.76 -3.80 -20.12
C LYS A 148 17.29 -3.55 -19.82
N PHE A 149 16.84 -2.32 -20.08
CA PHE A 149 15.43 -1.96 -20.00
C PHE A 149 14.77 -2.03 -21.38
N PHE A 150 13.58 -2.63 -21.42
CA PHE A 150 12.76 -2.71 -22.61
C PHE A 150 11.30 -2.43 -22.23
N SER A 151 10.66 -1.49 -22.93
CA SER A 151 9.25 -1.19 -22.79
C SER A 151 8.53 -1.40 -24.12
N CYS A 152 7.38 -2.06 -24.05
CA CYS A 152 6.46 -2.17 -25.19
C CYS A 152 5.54 -0.95 -25.26
N ASN A 153 5.12 -0.58 -26.47
CA ASN A 153 4.04 0.38 -26.64
C ASN A 153 2.73 -0.16 -26.07
N HIS A 154 1.82 0.74 -25.72
CA HIS A 154 0.50 0.36 -25.21
C HIS A 154 -0.28 -0.42 -26.27
N ILE A 155 -1.07 -1.42 -25.85
CA ILE A 155 -1.91 -2.23 -26.74
C ILE A 155 -3.07 -1.45 -27.38
N VAL A 156 -3.43 -0.27 -26.85
CA VAL A 156 -4.53 0.55 -27.36
C VAL A 156 -3.95 1.81 -27.98
N PRO A 157 -4.60 2.37 -29.01
CA PRO A 157 -4.13 3.59 -29.64
C PRO A 157 -4.27 4.79 -28.67
N PRO A 158 -3.47 5.86 -28.85
CA PRO A 158 -3.51 7.04 -27.96
C PRO A 158 -4.90 7.67 -27.83
N GLU A 159 -5.74 7.57 -28.85
CA GLU A 159 -7.10 8.10 -28.87
C GLU A 159 -8.05 7.36 -27.91
N SER A 160 -7.71 6.13 -27.53
CA SER A 160 -8.48 5.32 -26.58
C SER A 160 -8.17 5.66 -25.11
N ILE A 161 -7.14 6.46 -24.82
CA ILE A 161 -6.76 6.83 -23.46
C ILE A 161 -6.79 8.35 -23.33
N LEU A 162 -7.59 8.85 -22.40
CA LEU A 162 -7.68 10.29 -22.14
C LEU A 162 -7.21 10.63 -20.72
N PRO A 163 -5.90 10.84 -20.50
CA PRO A 163 -5.39 11.32 -19.22
C PRO A 163 -5.58 12.83 -19.09
N ILE A 164 -6.23 13.29 -18.03
CA ILE A 164 -6.44 14.71 -17.75
C ILE A 164 -6.07 15.01 -16.30
N ALA A 165 -5.13 15.93 -16.10
CA ALA A 165 -4.87 16.52 -14.79
C ALA A 165 -5.94 17.59 -14.49
N VAL A 166 -6.83 17.31 -13.55
CA VAL A 166 -7.89 18.23 -13.13
C VAL A 166 -7.40 19.06 -11.95
N THR A 167 -6.98 20.29 -12.24
CA THR A 167 -6.36 21.17 -11.24
C THR A 167 -7.36 22.01 -10.45
N CYS A 168 -8.56 22.23 -10.99
CA CYS A 168 -9.57 23.11 -10.41
C CYS A 168 -10.98 22.50 -10.53
N GLY A 169 -11.83 22.81 -9.56
CA GLY A 169 -13.24 22.44 -9.56
C GLY A 169 -14.13 23.41 -10.35
N PRO A 170 -15.43 23.08 -10.50
CA PRO A 170 -16.39 23.87 -11.29
C PRO A 170 -16.55 25.33 -10.87
N SER A 171 -16.29 25.66 -9.60
CA SER A 171 -16.32 27.04 -9.08
C SER A 171 -14.99 27.80 -9.25
N GLY A 172 -13.99 27.18 -9.89
CA GLY A 172 -12.66 27.75 -10.05
C GLY A 172 -11.72 27.54 -8.86
N LYS A 173 -12.18 26.88 -7.78
CA LYS A 173 -11.32 26.53 -6.64
C LYS A 173 -10.27 25.51 -7.05
N LYS A 174 -9.02 25.74 -6.67
CA LYS A 174 -7.91 24.81 -6.90
C LYS A 174 -8.10 23.54 -6.09
N PHE A 175 -7.97 22.38 -6.73
CA PHE A 175 -7.97 21.09 -6.05
C PHE A 175 -6.63 20.86 -5.36
N ASP A 176 -6.66 20.93 -4.03
CA ASP A 176 -5.54 20.61 -3.15
C ASP A 176 -6.00 19.59 -2.12
N PHE A 177 -5.57 18.34 -2.32
CA PHE A 177 -5.84 17.23 -1.42
C PHE A 177 -4.63 16.91 -0.52
N SER A 178 -3.81 17.92 -0.18
CA SER A 178 -2.83 17.80 0.90
C SER A 178 -3.51 17.52 2.24
N HIS A 179 -2.74 16.97 3.20
CA HIS A 179 -3.28 16.57 4.49
C HIS A 179 -4.01 17.71 5.22
N SER A 180 -3.50 18.94 5.10
CA SER A 180 -4.06 20.15 5.71
C SER A 180 -5.38 20.61 5.11
N SER A 181 -5.59 20.40 3.80
CA SER A 181 -6.72 20.98 3.07
C SER A 181 -7.80 19.96 2.70
N ARG A 182 -7.45 18.67 2.57
CA ARG A 182 -8.33 17.62 2.03
C ARG A 182 -9.63 17.42 2.81
N SER A 183 -9.59 17.63 4.13
CA SER A 183 -10.74 17.47 5.03
C SER A 183 -11.59 18.74 5.16
N SER A 184 -11.23 19.81 4.46
CA SER A 184 -12.04 21.03 4.46
C SER A 184 -13.38 20.79 3.74
N LEU A 185 -14.48 21.24 4.35
CA LEU A 185 -15.82 21.06 3.78
C LEU A 185 -15.93 21.69 2.38
N ASN A 186 -15.27 22.83 2.17
CA ASN A 186 -15.18 23.50 0.87
C ASN A 186 -14.60 22.60 -0.22
N MET A 187 -13.56 21.82 0.08
CA MET A 187 -12.92 20.93 -0.89
C MET A 187 -13.81 19.72 -1.19
N ILE A 188 -14.42 19.14 -0.16
CA ILE A 188 -15.31 17.98 -0.27
C ILE A 188 -16.55 18.35 -1.09
N GLU A 189 -17.17 19.51 -0.84
CA GLU A 189 -18.29 20.00 -1.64
C GLU A 189 -17.90 20.25 -3.10
N GLU A 190 -16.72 20.83 -3.32
CA GLU A 190 -16.24 21.12 -4.66
C GLU A 190 -15.99 19.85 -5.48
N LEU A 191 -15.40 18.83 -4.84
CA LEU A 191 -15.24 17.50 -5.42
C LEU A 191 -16.61 16.87 -5.73
N GLY A 192 -17.61 17.06 -4.87
CA GLY A 192 -18.98 16.61 -5.10
C GLY A 192 -19.64 17.27 -6.31
N ARG A 193 -19.48 18.60 -6.47
CA ARG A 193 -19.95 19.35 -7.65
C ARG A 193 -19.27 18.85 -8.93
N PHE A 194 -17.97 18.65 -8.87
CA PHE A 194 -17.20 18.07 -9.98
C PHE A 194 -17.74 16.69 -10.37
N LEU A 195 -17.91 15.80 -9.39
CA LEU A 195 -18.41 14.45 -9.62
C LEU A 195 -19.82 14.46 -10.23
N CYS A 196 -20.71 15.35 -9.80
CA CYS A 196 -22.06 15.49 -10.38
C CYS A 196 -22.04 15.77 -11.89
N ASN A 197 -21.06 16.54 -12.36
CA ASN A 197 -20.88 16.79 -13.79
C ASN A 197 -20.37 15.53 -14.50
N ILE A 198 -19.38 14.85 -13.92
CA ILE A 198 -18.77 13.65 -14.51
C ILE A 198 -19.79 12.50 -14.63
N VAL A 199 -20.60 12.24 -13.60
CA VAL A 199 -21.60 11.16 -13.62
C VAL A 199 -22.70 11.37 -14.66
N THR A 200 -22.90 12.61 -15.12
CA THR A 200 -23.87 12.95 -16.17
C THR A 200 -23.33 12.63 -17.56
N ILE A 201 -22.01 12.73 -17.76
CA ILE A 201 -21.35 12.61 -19.06
C ILE A 201 -20.85 11.18 -19.30
N VAL A 202 -20.25 10.55 -18.29
CA VAL A 202 -19.60 9.25 -18.45
C VAL A 202 -20.63 8.12 -18.47
N PRO A 203 -20.65 7.26 -19.50
CA PRO A 203 -21.51 6.08 -19.54
C PRO A 203 -20.96 4.96 -18.63
N GLU A 204 -21.80 3.97 -18.30
CA GLU A 204 -21.37 2.73 -17.63
C GLU A 204 -20.66 2.96 -16.27
N GLY A 205 -19.48 2.36 -16.07
CA GLY A 205 -18.74 2.33 -14.83
C GLY A 205 -17.78 3.49 -14.64
N ILE A 206 -17.87 4.13 -13.47
CA ILE A 206 -16.89 5.07 -12.94
C ILE A 206 -16.24 4.45 -11.70
N VAL A 207 -14.91 4.53 -11.58
CA VAL A 207 -14.17 4.10 -10.39
C VAL A 207 -13.43 5.30 -9.82
N MET A 208 -13.70 5.64 -8.56
CA MET A 208 -13.11 6.78 -7.87
C MET A 208 -12.24 6.31 -6.72
N PHE A 209 -10.93 6.53 -6.85
CA PHE A 209 -9.93 6.13 -5.88
C PHE A 209 -9.61 7.24 -4.89
N PHE A 210 -9.64 6.89 -3.60
CA PHE A 210 -9.23 7.74 -2.49
C PHE A 210 -7.93 7.23 -1.84
N SER A 211 -7.21 8.11 -1.16
CA SER A 211 -5.95 7.77 -0.49
C SER A 211 -6.11 6.85 0.74
N SER A 212 -7.29 6.82 1.37
CA SER A 212 -7.54 5.98 2.56
C SER A 212 -9.03 5.73 2.79
N TYR A 213 -9.37 4.63 3.47
CA TYR A 213 -10.76 4.32 3.87
C TYR A 213 -11.37 5.35 4.81
N GLU A 214 -10.55 5.99 5.65
CA GLU A 214 -11.02 7.04 6.55
C GLU A 214 -11.43 8.29 5.79
N TYR A 215 -10.61 8.69 4.80
CA TYR A 215 -10.92 9.85 3.98
C TYR A 215 -12.11 9.60 3.06
N GLU A 216 -12.20 8.42 2.44
CA GLU A 216 -13.37 8.00 1.65
C GLU A 216 -14.65 8.06 2.50
N LYS A 217 -14.61 7.56 3.74
CA LYS A 217 -15.75 7.62 4.65
C LYS A 217 -16.13 9.06 5.00
N GLN A 218 -15.16 9.90 5.33
CA GLN A 218 -15.40 11.31 5.63
C GLN A 218 -16.10 12.04 4.46
N VAL A 219 -15.61 11.82 3.24
CA VAL A 219 -16.17 12.40 2.02
C VAL A 219 -17.59 11.87 1.77
N TYR A 220 -17.80 10.55 1.88
CA TYR A 220 -19.10 9.93 1.68
C TYR A 220 -20.14 10.44 2.69
N ASP A 221 -19.79 10.50 3.97
CA ASP A 221 -20.70 10.94 5.03
C ASP A 221 -21.08 12.42 4.85
N ALA A 222 -20.13 13.27 4.44
CA ALA A 222 -20.39 14.67 4.10
C ALA A 222 -21.28 14.82 2.84
N TRP A 223 -21.10 13.97 1.84
CA TRP A 223 -21.95 13.94 0.64
C TRP A 223 -23.36 13.41 0.92
N MET A 224 -23.51 12.49 1.88
CA MET A 224 -24.81 12.05 2.37
C MET A 224 -25.52 13.20 3.09
N ALA A 225 -24.83 13.88 4.01
CA ALA A 225 -25.39 15.00 4.78
C ALA A 225 -25.79 16.20 3.88
N SER A 226 -25.00 16.51 2.84
CA SER A 226 -25.31 17.58 1.89
C SER A 226 -26.33 17.19 0.80
N GLY A 227 -26.76 15.93 0.74
CA GLY A 227 -27.64 15.41 -0.31
C GLY A 227 -26.98 15.27 -1.69
N THR A 228 -25.65 15.33 -1.76
CA THR A 228 -24.86 15.14 -3.00
C THR A 228 -24.95 13.70 -3.50
N ILE A 229 -24.88 12.70 -2.60
CA ILE A 229 -25.08 11.29 -2.98
C ILE A 229 -26.45 11.11 -3.64
N SER A 230 -27.52 11.70 -3.09
CA SER A 230 -28.85 11.60 -3.68
C SER A 230 -28.94 12.18 -5.08
N LYS A 231 -28.12 13.19 -5.43
CA LYS A 231 -28.02 13.73 -6.80
C LYS A 231 -27.28 12.76 -7.72
N ILE A 232 -26.18 12.17 -7.24
CA ILE A 232 -25.40 11.19 -7.98
C ILE A 232 -26.22 9.91 -8.24
N SER A 233 -26.95 9.44 -7.23
CA SER A 233 -27.81 8.24 -7.29
C SER A 233 -28.95 8.33 -8.31
N LYS A 234 -29.31 9.54 -8.76
CA LYS A 234 -30.25 9.72 -9.88
C LYS A 234 -29.67 9.30 -11.23
N LYS A 235 -28.34 9.23 -11.35
CA LYS A 235 -27.62 8.91 -12.58
C LYS A 235 -26.79 7.64 -12.48
N LYS A 236 -26.23 7.32 -11.32
CA LYS A 236 -25.34 6.16 -11.11
C LYS A 236 -25.66 5.43 -9.81
N HIS A 237 -25.66 4.09 -9.84
CA HIS A 237 -25.68 3.30 -8.61
C HIS A 237 -24.36 3.43 -7.86
N VAL A 238 -24.39 3.87 -6.60
CA VAL A 238 -23.18 4.11 -5.80
C VAL A 238 -22.83 2.88 -4.96
N PHE A 239 -21.59 2.43 -5.10
CA PHE A 239 -21.00 1.32 -4.35
C PHE A 239 -19.75 1.80 -3.62
N ARG A 240 -19.47 1.19 -2.47
CA ARG A 240 -18.29 1.48 -1.65
C ARG A 240 -17.48 0.21 -1.44
N GLU A 241 -16.17 0.32 -1.46
CA GLU A 241 -15.27 -0.78 -1.17
C GLU A 241 -15.38 -1.21 0.31
N PRO A 242 -15.72 -2.48 0.60
CA PRO A 242 -15.73 -2.99 1.96
C PRO A 242 -14.30 -3.34 2.44
N ARG A 243 -14.10 -3.30 3.76
CA ARG A 243 -12.81 -3.73 4.38
C ARG A 243 -12.66 -5.25 4.42
N SER A 244 -13.76 -6.00 4.48
CA SER A 244 -13.75 -7.48 4.49
C SER A 244 -13.56 -8.03 3.09
N SER A 245 -12.67 -9.02 2.92
CA SER A 245 -12.39 -9.62 1.60
C SER A 245 -13.58 -10.41 1.07
N VAL A 246 -14.38 -11.02 1.94
CA VAL A 246 -15.58 -11.78 1.57
C VAL A 246 -16.62 -10.86 0.92
N ASP A 247 -16.76 -9.64 1.44
CA ASP A 247 -17.75 -8.68 0.96
C ASP A 247 -17.33 -8.01 -0.36
N VAL A 248 -16.02 -8.01 -0.68
CA VAL A 248 -15.49 -7.38 -1.91
C VAL A 248 -16.09 -8.04 -3.14
N GLU A 249 -16.10 -9.37 -3.22
CA GLU A 249 -16.64 -10.10 -4.36
C GLU A 249 -18.14 -9.84 -4.54
N VAL A 250 -18.89 -9.79 -3.44
CA VAL A 250 -20.34 -9.52 -3.47
C VAL A 250 -20.61 -8.12 -4.02
N ILE A 251 -19.87 -7.10 -3.57
CA ILE A 251 -20.05 -5.72 -4.05
C ILE A 251 -19.66 -5.59 -5.52
N LEU A 252 -18.60 -6.25 -5.96
CA LEU A 252 -18.17 -6.20 -7.36
C LEU A 252 -19.13 -6.88 -8.32
N ASN A 253 -19.71 -8.02 -7.91
CA ASN A 253 -20.74 -8.67 -8.70
C ASN A 253 -21.96 -7.76 -8.85
N LYS A 254 -22.42 -7.14 -7.75
CA LYS A 254 -23.50 -6.13 -7.80
C LYS A 254 -23.16 -4.93 -8.68
N TYR A 255 -21.92 -4.44 -8.61
CA TYR A 255 -21.42 -3.35 -9.45
C TYR A 255 -21.47 -3.73 -10.94
N LYS A 256 -21.00 -4.93 -11.29
CA LYS A 256 -21.01 -5.46 -12.65
C LYS A 256 -22.44 -5.65 -13.17
N GLU A 257 -23.32 -6.22 -12.37
CA GLU A 257 -24.74 -6.39 -12.69
C GLU A 257 -25.44 -5.04 -12.93
N ALA A 258 -25.14 -4.03 -12.12
CA ALA A 258 -25.67 -2.68 -12.27
C ALA A 258 -25.23 -2.01 -13.58
N ILE A 259 -24.03 -2.27 -14.06
CA ILE A 259 -23.56 -1.75 -15.36
C ILE A 259 -24.21 -2.53 -16.51
N GLN A 260 -24.23 -3.86 -16.41
CA GLN A 260 -24.78 -4.71 -17.47
C GLN A 260 -26.27 -4.47 -17.67
N SER A 261 -27.04 -4.25 -16.60
CA SER A 261 -28.47 -3.95 -16.69
C SER A 261 -28.73 -2.62 -17.42
N CYS A 262 -27.88 -1.60 -17.20
CA CYS A 262 -27.95 -0.33 -17.92
C CYS A 262 -27.54 -0.45 -19.41
N SER A 263 -26.61 -1.35 -19.76
CA SER A 263 -26.12 -1.50 -21.14
C SER A 263 -27.10 -2.20 -22.09
N LYS A 264 -28.03 -3.01 -21.58
CA LYS A 264 -28.90 -3.90 -22.39
C LYS A 264 -30.28 -3.34 -22.77
N GLY A 265 -30.52 -2.03 -22.63
CA GLY A 265 -31.61 -1.34 -23.32
C GLY A 265 -33.01 -1.44 -22.70
N SER A 266 -33.17 -1.23 -21.39
CA SER A 266 -34.48 -0.88 -20.82
C SER A 266 -34.65 0.65 -20.84
N GLY A 267 -35.40 1.15 -21.83
CA GLY A 267 -35.59 2.58 -22.13
C GLY A 267 -36.40 3.40 -21.13
N ASP A 268 -36.25 3.19 -19.81
CA ASP A 268 -36.99 3.99 -18.82
C ASP A 268 -36.31 4.16 -17.44
N THR A 269 -35.00 3.90 -17.33
CA THR A 269 -34.25 4.19 -16.10
C THR A 269 -33.34 5.40 -16.29
N SER A 270 -33.53 6.43 -15.45
CA SER A 270 -32.68 7.64 -15.41
C SER A 270 -31.20 7.37 -15.09
N VAL A 271 -30.89 6.13 -14.69
CA VAL A 271 -29.59 5.64 -14.25
C VAL A 271 -28.84 5.00 -15.42
N ASN A 272 -27.65 5.52 -15.75
CA ASN A 272 -26.85 5.13 -16.91
C ASN A 272 -25.57 4.35 -16.52
N GLY A 273 -25.53 3.74 -15.34
CA GLY A 273 -24.43 2.87 -14.89
C GLY A 273 -24.17 2.94 -13.40
N ALA A 274 -22.91 2.76 -12.99
CA ALA A 274 -22.51 2.66 -11.59
C ALA A 274 -21.24 3.46 -11.25
N LEU A 275 -21.13 3.88 -10.00
CA LEU A 275 -19.97 4.54 -9.39
C LEU A 275 -19.44 3.66 -8.26
N LEU A 276 -18.16 3.32 -8.30
CA LEU A 276 -17.47 2.61 -7.24
C LEU A 276 -16.48 3.54 -6.53
N LEU A 277 -16.67 3.74 -5.23
CA LEU A 277 -15.70 4.42 -4.37
C LEU A 277 -14.73 3.37 -3.83
N ALA A 278 -13.46 3.47 -4.22
CA ALA A 278 -12.40 2.53 -3.90
C ALA A 278 -11.22 3.24 -3.22
N VAL A 279 -10.33 2.46 -2.63
CA VAL A 279 -9.14 2.98 -1.93
C VAL A 279 -7.88 2.47 -2.62
N VAL A 280 -6.91 3.35 -2.80
CA VAL A 280 -5.58 2.99 -3.34
C VAL A 280 -4.85 2.08 -2.35
N GLY A 281 -4.31 0.96 -2.82
CA GLY A 281 -3.78 -0.11 -1.96
C GLY A 281 -4.86 -0.91 -1.23
N GLY A 282 -6.14 -0.65 -1.53
CA GLY A 282 -7.25 -1.48 -1.11
C GLY A 282 -7.33 -2.78 -1.91
N LYS A 283 -8.15 -3.71 -1.43
CA LYS A 283 -8.32 -5.06 -2.01
C LYS A 283 -8.77 -5.00 -3.46
N ILE A 284 -9.65 -4.04 -3.79
CA ILE A 284 -10.14 -3.84 -5.16
C ILE A 284 -9.03 -3.29 -6.07
N SER A 285 -8.17 -2.42 -5.53
CA SER A 285 -7.09 -1.77 -6.27
C SER A 285 -5.86 -2.65 -6.52
N GLU A 286 -5.77 -3.86 -5.92
CA GLU A 286 -4.65 -4.78 -6.09
C GLU A 286 -4.99 -6.01 -6.95
N GLY A 287 -6.20 -6.57 -6.80
CA GLY A 287 -6.53 -7.88 -7.39
C GLY A 287 -7.43 -7.84 -8.63
N ILE A 288 -8.00 -6.69 -9.00
CA ILE A 288 -9.24 -6.69 -9.79
C ILE A 288 -9.07 -5.90 -11.09
N ASN A 289 -9.69 -6.41 -12.15
CA ASN A 289 -9.61 -5.89 -13.50
C ASN A 289 -10.97 -5.27 -13.89
N PHE A 290 -10.98 -3.98 -14.25
CA PHE A 290 -12.20 -3.30 -14.70
C PHE A 290 -12.33 -3.41 -16.22
N SER A 291 -12.85 -4.54 -16.69
CA SER A 291 -13.06 -4.83 -18.12
C SER A 291 -14.43 -4.38 -18.60
N ASP A 292 -14.59 -4.24 -19.92
CA ASP A 292 -15.90 -4.22 -20.60
C ASP A 292 -16.91 -3.22 -20.03
N GLY A 293 -16.49 -1.97 -19.83
CA GLY A 293 -17.35 -0.89 -19.34
C GLY A 293 -17.33 -0.66 -17.83
N MET A 294 -16.68 -1.54 -17.06
CA MET A 294 -16.51 -1.38 -15.61
C MET A 294 -15.62 -0.21 -15.19
N GLY A 295 -14.84 0.37 -16.10
CA GLY A 295 -13.86 1.42 -15.79
C GLY A 295 -13.73 2.48 -16.87
N ARG A 296 -14.83 2.90 -17.51
CA ARG A 296 -14.81 3.92 -18.58
C ARG A 296 -14.22 5.25 -18.13
N CYS A 297 -14.36 5.57 -16.85
CA CYS A 297 -13.66 6.69 -16.25
C CYS A 297 -13.08 6.28 -14.89
N VAL A 298 -11.78 6.50 -14.72
CA VAL A 298 -11.08 6.37 -13.45
C VAL A 298 -10.77 7.76 -12.92
N LEU A 299 -11.25 8.07 -11.71
CA LEU A 299 -10.93 9.29 -11.00
C LEU A 299 -9.93 8.97 -9.90
N MET A 300 -8.77 9.62 -9.91
CA MET A 300 -7.81 9.56 -8.81
C MET A 300 -7.93 10.84 -7.98
N VAL A 301 -8.37 10.73 -6.72
CA VAL A 301 -8.55 11.89 -5.83
C VAL A 301 -7.28 12.11 -5.04
N GLY A 302 -6.60 13.23 -5.32
CA GLY A 302 -5.34 13.56 -4.69
C GLY A 302 -4.18 12.67 -5.14
N LEU A 303 -3.09 12.77 -4.37
CA LEU A 303 -1.91 11.93 -4.51
C LEU A 303 -1.87 10.95 -3.33
N PRO A 304 -1.88 9.62 -3.56
CA PRO A 304 -1.87 8.60 -2.52
C PRO A 304 -0.46 8.44 -1.92
N TYR A 305 0.04 9.49 -1.28
CA TYR A 305 1.32 9.42 -0.57
C TYR A 305 1.19 8.47 0.63
N PRO A 306 2.14 7.54 0.82
CA PRO A 306 2.21 6.73 2.02
C PRO A 306 2.32 7.61 3.28
N SER A 307 1.78 7.13 4.41
CA SER A 307 1.83 7.92 5.64
C SER A 307 3.27 8.09 6.12
N PRO A 308 3.71 9.32 6.46
CA PRO A 308 5.01 9.55 7.08
C PRO A 308 5.09 9.02 8.52
N ASP A 309 3.95 8.64 9.12
CA ASP A 309 3.92 7.97 10.43
C ASP A 309 4.37 6.51 10.37
N ASP A 310 4.51 5.96 9.15
CA ASP A 310 5.05 4.61 8.95
C ASP A 310 6.56 4.59 9.22
N ILE A 311 6.91 4.03 10.37
CA ILE A 311 8.29 3.91 10.85
C ILE A 311 9.15 3.09 9.89
N GLU A 312 8.61 2.02 9.29
CA GLU A 312 9.34 1.17 8.36
C GLU A 312 9.69 1.92 7.09
N LEU A 313 8.72 2.69 6.57
CA LEU A 313 8.95 3.53 5.41
C LEU A 313 10.03 4.59 5.71
N MET A 314 9.95 5.26 6.86
CA MET A 314 10.93 6.30 7.22
C MET A 314 12.34 5.72 7.37
N GLU A 315 12.49 4.54 7.97
CA GLU A 315 13.79 3.85 8.07
C GLU A 315 14.32 3.43 6.69
N THR A 316 13.45 2.98 5.79
CA THR A 316 13.81 2.67 4.39
C THR A 316 14.32 3.92 3.67
N ILE A 317 13.61 5.04 3.81
CA ILE A 317 13.99 6.32 3.18
C ILE A 317 15.33 6.83 3.72
N LYS A 318 15.55 6.72 5.05
CA LYS A 318 16.83 7.05 5.68
C LYS A 318 17.96 6.19 5.10
N HIS A 319 17.72 4.90 4.90
CA HIS A 319 18.71 3.98 4.34
C HIS A 319 19.04 4.26 2.86
N ILE A 320 18.04 4.49 2.02
CA ILE A 320 18.24 4.86 0.60
C ILE A 320 18.98 6.19 0.46
N GLY A 321 18.63 7.18 1.31
CA GLY A 321 19.33 8.46 1.37
C GLY A 321 20.83 8.27 1.66
N ASN A 322 21.16 7.42 2.64
CA ASN A 322 22.55 7.14 3.02
C ASN A 322 23.34 6.40 1.92
N TYR A 323 22.73 5.45 1.22
CA TYR A 323 23.37 4.73 0.11
C TYR A 323 23.80 5.66 -1.03
N SER A 324 22.99 6.68 -1.30
CA SER A 324 23.26 7.67 -2.36
C SER A 324 24.38 8.65 -1.98
N THR A 325 24.55 8.94 -0.69
CA THR A 325 25.67 9.78 -0.22
C THR A 325 27.01 9.04 -0.22
N SER A 326 27.00 7.73 0.08
CA SER A 326 28.22 6.90 0.09
C SER A 326 28.79 6.62 -1.30
N SER A 327 27.96 6.70 -2.35
CA SER A 327 28.36 6.43 -3.74
C SER A 327 28.84 7.67 -4.50
N VAL A 328 28.60 8.88 -3.98
CA VAL A 328 28.90 10.15 -4.69
C VAL A 328 30.11 10.91 -4.10
N ILE A 329 30.54 10.60 -2.87
CA ILE A 329 31.68 11.29 -2.26
C ILE A 329 32.62 10.26 -1.62
N GLY A 330 33.80 10.07 -2.22
CA GLY A 330 34.95 9.41 -1.60
C GLY A 330 35.60 10.27 -0.51
N ASP A 331 34.81 10.84 0.39
CA ASP A 331 35.30 11.49 1.60
C ASP A 331 34.93 10.62 2.78
N ASP A 332 35.95 10.01 3.37
CA ASP A 332 35.93 9.49 4.73
C ASP A 332 35.57 10.61 5.71
N LYS A 333 34.27 10.86 5.90
CA LYS A 333 33.80 11.52 7.11
C LYS A 333 33.37 10.45 8.12
N PRO A 334 34.04 10.39 9.29
CA PRO A 334 33.76 9.37 10.27
C PRO A 334 32.30 9.48 10.71
N PHE A 335 31.70 8.32 10.89
CA PHE A 335 30.44 8.08 11.57
C PHE A 335 30.37 8.97 12.84
N ASN A 336 29.64 10.08 12.79
CA ASN A 336 29.38 10.86 14.00
C ASN A 336 28.35 10.08 14.81
N GLY A 337 28.88 9.23 15.70
CA GLY A 337 28.20 8.21 16.48
C GLY A 337 27.28 8.72 17.58
N ASN A 338 26.45 9.73 17.30
CA ASN A 338 25.34 10.13 18.19
C ASN A 338 24.01 9.95 17.46
N ASP A 339 23.73 8.72 17.01
CA ASP A 339 22.42 8.28 16.53
C ASP A 339 21.58 7.98 17.79
N GLU A 340 21.25 9.04 18.56
CA GLU A 340 20.28 8.94 19.66
C GLU A 340 18.94 8.47 19.07
N CYS A 341 18.37 7.40 19.61
CA CYS A 341 17.03 6.89 19.30
C CYS A 341 15.92 7.88 19.68
N LYS A 342 15.87 9.04 19.04
CA LYS A 342 14.73 9.96 19.11
C LYS A 342 13.80 9.66 17.94
N LEU A 343 12.52 9.45 18.23
CA LEU A 343 11.49 9.46 17.18
C LEU A 343 11.52 10.85 16.54
N GLU A 344 12.06 10.93 15.33
CA GLU A 344 11.91 12.13 14.51
C GLU A 344 10.55 12.06 13.78
N PRO A 345 9.81 13.17 13.68
CA PRO A 345 8.62 13.22 12.83
C PRO A 345 8.98 12.80 11.39
N GLY A 346 8.16 11.97 10.74
CA GLY A 346 8.49 11.42 9.41
C GLY A 346 8.77 12.48 8.34
N PHE A 347 8.12 13.63 8.43
CA PHE A 347 8.40 14.78 7.54
C PHE A 347 9.83 15.34 7.70
N ASP A 348 10.42 15.29 8.89
CA ASP A 348 11.80 15.73 9.10
C ASP A 348 12.79 14.75 8.48
N VAL A 349 12.49 13.45 8.54
CA VAL A 349 13.28 12.40 7.86
C VAL A 349 13.26 12.60 6.34
N LEU A 350 12.08 12.82 5.76
CA LEU A 350 11.92 13.14 4.33
C LEU A 350 12.67 14.42 3.92
N ARG A 351 12.75 15.42 4.80
CA ARG A 351 13.47 16.66 4.53
C ARG A 351 14.98 16.42 4.49
N LYS A 352 15.50 15.55 5.36
CA LYS A 352 16.93 15.25 5.52
C LYS A 352 17.47 14.20 4.54
N SER A 353 16.63 13.30 4.01
CA SER A 353 17.03 12.11 3.23
C SER A 353 17.58 12.37 1.82
N GLY A 354 17.99 13.61 1.50
CA GLY A 354 18.57 13.99 0.22
C GLY A 354 17.59 13.85 -0.96
N LYS A 355 18.12 13.93 -2.19
CA LYS A 355 17.30 13.86 -3.42
C LYS A 355 16.71 12.47 -3.63
N SER A 356 17.51 11.42 -3.47
CA SER A 356 17.10 10.03 -3.71
C SER A 356 16.00 9.54 -2.77
N GLY A 357 16.01 9.96 -1.49
CA GLY A 357 14.96 9.60 -0.53
C GLY A 357 13.60 10.23 -0.87
N ARG A 358 13.61 11.49 -1.36
CA ARG A 358 12.39 12.17 -1.83
C ARG A 358 11.87 11.58 -3.13
N GLU A 359 12.76 11.33 -4.08
CA GLU A 359 12.43 10.68 -5.34
C GLU A 359 11.83 9.29 -5.12
N TYR A 360 12.37 8.50 -4.19
CA TYR A 360 11.78 7.22 -3.78
C TYR A 360 10.36 7.40 -3.22
N TYR A 361 10.13 8.40 -2.36
CA TYR A 361 8.81 8.68 -1.80
C TYR A 361 7.79 9.11 -2.87
N GLU A 362 8.21 9.92 -3.84
CA GLU A 362 7.40 10.30 -5.01
C GLU A 362 7.12 9.09 -5.92
N ASN A 363 8.12 8.24 -6.15
CA ASN A 363 7.99 7.03 -6.96
C ASN A 363 6.98 6.04 -6.35
N LEU A 364 6.96 5.88 -5.03
CA LEU A 364 5.94 5.07 -4.34
C LEU A 364 4.53 5.59 -4.62
N CYS A 365 4.34 6.91 -4.54
CA CYS A 365 3.05 7.53 -4.84
C CYS A 365 2.63 7.28 -6.30
N MET A 366 3.53 7.53 -7.25
CA MET A 366 3.24 7.35 -8.68
C MET A 366 3.03 5.88 -9.06
N LYS A 367 3.72 4.93 -8.42
CA LYS A 367 3.46 3.50 -8.60
C LYS A 367 2.04 3.13 -8.16
N ALA A 368 1.60 3.62 -7.01
CA ALA A 368 0.25 3.38 -6.52
C ALA A 368 -0.83 3.96 -7.47
N VAL A 369 -0.56 5.15 -8.05
CA VAL A 369 -1.38 5.75 -9.10
C VAL A 369 -1.41 4.86 -10.35
N ASN A 370 -0.25 4.50 -10.88
CA ASN A 370 -0.11 3.69 -12.09
C ASN A 370 -0.78 2.31 -11.94
N GLN A 371 -0.66 1.69 -10.77
CA GLN A 371 -1.32 0.41 -10.46
C GLN A 371 -2.84 0.53 -10.42
N SER A 372 -3.37 1.66 -9.97
CA SER A 372 -4.81 1.89 -9.90
C SER A 372 -5.40 2.20 -11.27
N ILE A 373 -4.77 3.09 -12.05
CA ILE A 373 -5.24 3.49 -13.39
C ILE A 373 -5.01 2.41 -14.45
N GLY A 374 -3.91 1.65 -14.35
CA GLY A 374 -3.55 0.60 -15.30
C GLY A 374 -4.53 -0.59 -15.34
N ARG A 375 -5.58 -0.55 -14.51
CA ARG A 375 -6.59 -1.61 -14.44
C ARG A 375 -7.77 -1.41 -15.37
N ALA A 376 -7.95 -0.20 -15.88
CA ALA A 376 -9.10 0.21 -16.69
C ALA A 376 -9.04 -0.24 -18.15
N ILE A 377 -7.87 -0.58 -18.67
CA ILE A 377 -7.68 -0.94 -20.08
C ILE A 377 -7.22 -2.39 -20.17
N ARG A 378 -7.93 -3.22 -20.96
CA ARG A 378 -7.63 -4.66 -21.02
C ARG A 378 -7.35 -5.26 -22.38
N HIS A 379 -7.98 -4.74 -23.43
CA HIS A 379 -7.79 -5.28 -24.77
C HIS A 379 -7.64 -4.13 -25.78
N VAL A 380 -7.16 -4.46 -26.98
CA VAL A 380 -6.89 -3.49 -28.07
C VAL A 380 -8.07 -2.56 -28.39
N ASN A 381 -9.31 -3.04 -28.24
CA ASN A 381 -10.52 -2.29 -28.53
C ASN A 381 -11.10 -1.53 -27.32
N ASP A 382 -10.36 -1.44 -26.21
CA ASP A 382 -10.85 -0.82 -24.98
C ASP A 382 -10.51 0.67 -24.93
N TYR A 383 -11.23 1.43 -24.12
CA TYR A 383 -10.99 2.85 -23.92
C TYR A 383 -11.39 3.30 -22.52
N ALA A 384 -10.63 4.26 -21.98
CA ALA A 384 -10.87 4.82 -20.67
C ALA A 384 -10.38 6.28 -20.56
N ALA A 385 -11.16 7.10 -19.85
CA ALA A 385 -10.71 8.40 -19.38
C ALA A 385 -10.07 8.27 -17.99
N MET A 386 -8.95 8.94 -17.77
CA MET A 386 -8.23 8.95 -16.50
C MET A 386 -8.17 10.39 -15.98
N LEU A 387 -8.95 10.70 -14.96
CA LEU A 387 -9.02 12.04 -14.38
C LEU A 387 -8.19 12.07 -13.08
N LEU A 388 -7.05 12.76 -13.14
CA LEU A 388 -6.14 12.92 -12.01
C LEU A 388 -6.49 14.22 -11.28
N VAL A 389 -7.26 14.12 -10.20
CA VAL A 389 -7.87 15.25 -9.52
C VAL A 389 -6.97 15.75 -8.40
N ASP A 390 -5.96 16.53 -8.77
CA ASP A 390 -5.13 17.33 -7.88
C ASP A 390 -4.31 18.31 -8.72
N SER A 391 -4.13 19.53 -8.22
CA SER A 391 -3.29 20.52 -8.89
C SER A 391 -1.81 20.11 -9.00
N ARG A 392 -1.33 19.21 -8.14
CA ARG A 392 0.05 18.71 -8.15
C ARG A 392 0.36 17.84 -9.37
N TYR A 393 -0.63 17.18 -9.98
CA TYR A 393 -0.42 16.41 -11.22
C TYR A 393 -0.04 17.28 -12.43
N ALA A 394 -0.37 18.58 -12.39
CA ALA A 394 0.00 19.52 -13.47
C ALA A 394 1.43 20.07 -13.33
N HIS A 395 2.11 19.79 -12.22
CA HIS A 395 3.50 20.21 -12.05
C HIS A 395 4.40 19.22 -12.80
N THR A 396 4.77 19.56 -14.02
CA THR A 396 5.89 18.90 -14.71
C THR A 396 7.16 19.28 -13.96
N SER A 397 7.82 18.30 -13.34
CA SER A 397 9.15 18.49 -12.76
C SER A 397 10.20 18.66 -13.84
#